data_AF-A0A3R6Y0R9-F1
#
_entry.id   AF-A0A3R6Y0R9-F1
#
_cell.length_a   1.000
_cell.length_b   1.000
_cell.length_c   1.000
_cell.angle_alpha   90.00
_cell.angle_beta   90.00
_cell.angle_gamma   90.00
#
_symmetry.space_group_name_H-M   'P 1'
#
loop_
_entity.id
_entity.type
_entity.pdbx_description
1 polymer ?
#
loop_
_entity_poly.entity_id
_entity_poly.type
_entity_poly.pdbx_seq_one_letter_code
_entity_poly.pdbx_strand_id
1 'polypeptide(L)'
;SGDLVHPVPYCPEFFRPEYKSEVADMKNYMANGKNAAVSCAGQFIGNHLGAYETNGHWLHVDMAYPVASGGRATGYGVGFVQALVQTFK
;
A
#
# COMPACT_ATOMS: atom_id res chain seq x y z
N SER A 1 14.75 -8.95 10.06
CA SER A 1 13.45 -9.26 10.68
C SER A 1 13.00 -10.69 10.40
N GLY A 2 13.11 -11.20 9.16
CA GLY A 2 12.51 -12.48 8.75
C GLY A 2 11.09 -12.33 8.18
N ASP A 3 10.43 -11.20 8.48
CA ASP A 3 9.23 -10.72 7.81
C ASP A 3 9.59 -10.22 6.40
N LEU A 4 9.48 -11.12 5.41
CA LEU A 4 9.86 -10.85 4.02
C LEU A 4 8.88 -9.89 3.33
N VAL A 5 9.41 -9.03 2.46
CA VAL A 5 8.64 -8.05 1.68
C VAL A 5 9.00 -8.15 0.20
N HIS A 6 8.10 -7.70 -0.68
CA HIS A 6 8.36 -7.54 -2.10
C HIS A 6 7.75 -6.22 -2.60
N PRO A 7 8.49 -5.40 -3.37
CA PRO A 7 7.93 -4.15 -3.90
C PRO A 7 6.87 -4.43 -4.96
N VAL A 8 5.88 -3.55 -5.03
CA VAL A 8 4.89 -3.48 -6.11
C VAL A 8 5.09 -2.19 -6.90
N PRO A 9 4.58 -2.08 -8.14
CA PRO A 9 4.71 -0.85 -8.92
C PRO A 9 4.16 0.37 -8.17
N TYR A 10 4.93 1.45 -8.15
CA TYR A 10 4.48 2.78 -7.72
C TYR A 10 4.50 3.69 -8.95
N CYS A 11 3.32 3.99 -9.48
CA CYS A 11 3.12 4.77 -10.69
C CYS A 11 1.79 5.54 -10.58
N PRO A 12 1.74 6.57 -9.71
CA PRO A 12 0.51 7.32 -9.44
C PRO A 12 -0.24 7.82 -10.68
N GLU A 13 0.51 8.20 -11.72
CA GLU A 13 0.00 8.64 -13.01
C GLU A 13 -0.84 7.56 -13.73
N PHE A 14 -0.59 6.28 -13.49
CA PHE A 14 -1.37 5.18 -14.06
C PHE A 14 -2.51 4.71 -13.14
N PHE A 15 -2.44 5.00 -11.84
CA PHE A 15 -3.40 4.49 -10.85
C PHE A 15 -4.46 5.52 -10.42
N ARG A 16 -4.15 6.82 -10.42
CA ARG A 16 -5.14 7.87 -10.09
C ARG A 16 -6.38 7.86 -11.02
N PRO A 17 -6.25 7.67 -12.34
CA PRO A 17 -7.41 7.64 -13.24
C PRO A 17 -8.42 6.52 -12.92
N GLU A 18 -7.98 5.43 -12.29
CA GLU A 18 -8.84 4.30 -11.91
C GLU A 18 -9.95 4.69 -10.92
N TYR A 19 -9.77 5.81 -10.21
CA TYR A 19 -10.69 6.27 -9.18
C TYR A 19 -11.60 7.41 -9.63
N LYS A 20 -11.70 7.69 -10.94
CA LYS A 20 -12.57 8.76 -11.44
C LYS A 20 -14.03 8.59 -10.97
N SER A 21 -14.56 9.65 -10.37
CA SER A 21 -15.98 9.78 -10.00
C SER A 21 -16.62 10.96 -10.74
N GLU A 22 -17.91 10.86 -11.05
CA GLU A 22 -18.65 11.93 -11.74
C GLU A 22 -19.15 13.01 -10.77
N VAL A 23 -19.21 12.72 -9.47
CA VAL A 23 -19.85 13.58 -8.45
C VAL A 23 -19.01 13.80 -7.20
N ALA A 24 -17.88 13.11 -7.07
CA ALA A 24 -16.98 13.22 -5.93
C ALA A 24 -15.54 13.37 -6.43
N ASP A 25 -14.62 13.71 -5.54
CA ASP A 25 -13.20 13.82 -5.89
C ASP A 25 -12.66 12.48 -6.43
N MET A 26 -13.11 11.36 -5.84
CA MET A 26 -12.75 10.02 -6.29
C MET A 26 -13.68 8.91 -5.77
N LYS A 27 -13.63 7.72 -6.40
CA LYS A 27 -14.23 6.46 -5.92
C LYS A 27 -13.30 5.76 -4.92
N ASN A 28 -13.82 4.76 -4.20
CA ASN A 28 -13.04 3.93 -3.29
C ASN A 28 -12.58 2.58 -3.88
N TYR A 29 -12.97 2.28 -5.11
CA TYR A 29 -12.59 1.06 -5.81
C TYR A 29 -12.17 1.41 -7.24
N MET A 30 -11.13 0.74 -7.73
CA MET A 30 -10.63 0.95 -9.09
C MET A 30 -11.68 0.54 -10.14
N ALA A 31 -11.64 1.19 -11.30
CA ALA A 31 -12.48 0.78 -12.42
C ALA A 31 -12.03 -0.57 -13.01
N ASN A 32 -10.73 -0.83 -13.05
CA ASN A 32 -10.14 -2.07 -13.57
C ASN A 32 -9.38 -2.83 -12.46
N GLY A 33 -10.01 -3.87 -11.92
CA GLY A 33 -9.40 -4.76 -10.91
C GLY A 33 -8.15 -5.53 -11.37
N LYS A 34 -7.80 -5.49 -12.66
CA LYS A 34 -6.59 -6.13 -13.21
C LYS A 34 -5.43 -5.14 -13.43
N ASN A 35 -5.59 -3.87 -13.06
CA ASN A 35 -4.54 -2.86 -13.18
C ASN A 35 -3.75 -2.72 -11.86
N ALA A 36 -2.92 -3.71 -11.53
CA ALA A 36 -2.07 -3.73 -10.33
C ALA A 36 -2.84 -3.40 -9.03
N ALA A 37 -3.72 -4.32 -8.60
CA ALA A 37 -4.72 -4.02 -7.56
C ALA A 37 -4.15 -3.55 -6.23
N VAL A 38 -3.03 -4.15 -5.78
CA VAL A 38 -2.32 -3.74 -4.56
C VAL A 38 -1.80 -2.30 -4.68
N SER A 39 -1.23 -1.95 -5.83
CA SER A 39 -0.74 -0.59 -6.10
C SER A 39 -1.87 0.43 -6.16
N CYS A 40 -3.00 0.08 -6.77
CA CYS A 40 -4.20 0.92 -6.76
C CYS A 40 -4.68 1.16 -5.32
N ALA A 41 -4.83 0.10 -4.51
CA ALA A 41 -5.25 0.24 -3.10
C ALA A 41 -4.32 1.14 -2.30
N GLY A 42 -3.00 1.02 -2.51
CA GLY A 42 -2.02 1.96 -1.98
C GLY A 42 -2.26 3.39 -2.48
N GLN A 43 -2.48 3.59 -3.78
CA GLN A 43 -2.74 4.90 -4.36
C GLN A 43 -3.99 5.57 -3.81
N PHE A 44 -5.05 4.81 -3.53
CA PHE A 44 -6.26 5.34 -2.89
C PHE A 44 -5.90 6.05 -1.56
N ILE A 45 -5.09 5.39 -0.71
CA ILE A 45 -4.59 5.99 0.54
C ILE A 45 -3.70 7.20 0.24
N GLY A 46 -2.77 7.06 -0.72
CA GLY A 46 -1.81 8.11 -1.10
C GLY A 46 -2.48 9.41 -1.56
N ASN A 47 -3.65 9.33 -2.22
CA ASN A 47 -4.40 10.50 -2.68
C ASN A 47 -4.92 11.39 -1.53
N HIS A 48 -4.94 10.89 -0.29
CA HIS A 48 -5.34 11.65 0.89
C HIS A 48 -4.15 12.29 1.64
N LEU A 49 -2.91 12.06 1.21
CA LEU A 49 -1.71 12.57 1.90
C LEU A 49 -1.31 14.00 1.45
N GLY A 50 -1.94 14.53 0.40
CA GLY A 50 -1.62 15.85 -0.15
C GLY A 50 -0.13 15.95 -0.54
N ALA A 51 0.54 17.03 -0.14
CA ALA A 51 1.96 17.23 -0.44
C ALA A 51 2.86 16.12 0.16
N TYR A 52 2.43 15.48 1.27
CA TYR A 52 3.19 14.42 1.93
C TYR A 52 3.37 13.17 1.07
N GLU A 53 2.51 12.96 0.06
CA GLU A 53 2.66 11.87 -0.90
C GLU A 53 3.96 11.97 -1.72
N THR A 54 4.43 13.19 -1.99
CA THR A 54 5.60 13.46 -2.84
C THR A 54 6.81 13.95 -2.07
N ASN A 55 6.60 14.69 -0.98
CA ASN A 55 7.68 15.30 -0.19
C ASN A 55 8.02 14.53 1.09
N GLY A 56 7.19 13.55 1.47
CA GLY A 56 7.37 12.70 2.64
C GLY A 56 7.90 11.32 2.28
N HIS A 57 8.28 10.58 3.33
CA HIS A 57 8.47 9.13 3.22
C HIS A 57 7.20 8.45 3.70
N TRP A 58 6.56 7.71 2.79
CA TRP A 58 5.37 6.91 3.09
C TRP A 58 5.49 5.52 2.46
N LEU A 59 4.85 4.55 3.09
CA LEU A 59 4.84 3.16 2.64
C LEU A 59 3.47 2.57 2.99
N HIS A 60 2.83 1.99 1.99
CA HIS A 60 1.69 1.08 2.21
C HIS A 60 2.21 -0.36 2.26
N VAL A 61 1.77 -1.12 3.26
CA VAL A 61 2.10 -2.54 3.42
C VAL A 61 0.82 -3.36 3.29
N ASP A 62 0.65 -4.03 2.16
CA ASP A 62 -0.37 -5.07 2.02
C ASP A 62 0.19 -6.37 2.62
N MET A 63 -0.43 -6.79 3.72
CA MET A 63 -0.05 -7.98 4.49
C MET A 63 -1.19 -9.00 4.57
N ALA A 64 -2.12 -9.00 3.60
CA ALA A 64 -3.28 -9.88 3.62
C ALA A 64 -2.94 -11.38 3.80
N TYR A 65 -1.86 -11.84 3.17
CA TYR A 65 -1.42 -13.24 3.20
C TYR A 65 -0.35 -13.58 4.24
N PRO A 66 0.73 -12.80 4.45
CA PRO A 66 1.80 -13.22 5.35
C PRO A 66 1.40 -13.27 6.83
N VAL A 67 0.25 -12.70 7.23
CA VAL A 67 -0.25 -12.68 8.61
C VAL A 67 -0.70 -14.04 9.15
N ALA A 68 -0.97 -15.02 8.28
CA ALA A 68 -1.47 -16.33 8.70
C ALA A 68 -0.93 -17.47 7.82
N SER A 69 -0.72 -18.63 8.44
CA SER A 69 -0.35 -19.88 7.76
C SER A 69 -0.92 -21.07 8.52
N GLY A 70 -1.50 -22.04 7.81
CA GLY A 70 -2.07 -23.25 8.42
C GLY A 70 -3.14 -22.98 9.49
N GLY A 71 -3.94 -21.92 9.33
CA GLY A 71 -4.99 -21.54 10.28
C GLY A 71 -4.49 -20.88 11.57
N ARG A 72 -3.21 -20.48 11.63
CA ARG A 72 -2.61 -19.77 12.77
C ARG A 72 -2.02 -18.44 12.33
N ALA A 73 -2.03 -17.45 13.23
CA ALA A 73 -1.32 -16.19 13.01
C ALA A 73 0.20 -16.43 13.02
N THR A 74 0.91 -15.77 12.11
CA THR A 74 2.38 -15.85 12.01
C THR A 74 3.09 -14.85 12.91
N GLY A 75 2.40 -13.79 13.34
CA GLY A 75 3.03 -12.64 14.03
C GLY A 75 3.75 -11.67 13.09
N TYR A 76 3.53 -11.77 11.78
CA TYR A 76 4.14 -10.90 10.78
C TYR A 76 3.91 -9.41 11.07
N GLY A 77 4.96 -8.61 10.91
CA GLY A 77 4.90 -7.15 10.94
C GLY A 77 5.65 -6.54 12.11
N VAL A 78 5.69 -7.21 13.27
CA VAL A 78 6.40 -6.71 14.46
C VAL A 78 7.90 -6.62 14.17
N GLY A 79 8.48 -7.69 13.61
CA GLY A 79 9.90 -7.72 13.26
C GLY A 79 10.21 -6.75 12.12
N PHE A 80 9.34 -6.65 11.12
CA PHE A 80 9.46 -5.71 10.01
C PHE A 80 9.56 -4.26 10.49
N VAL A 81 8.59 -3.79 11.29
CA VAL A 81 8.56 -2.38 11.77
C VAL A 81 9.79 -2.07 12.63
N GLN A 82 10.20 -2.99 13.52
CA GLN A 82 11.40 -2.78 14.33
C GLN A 82 12.67 -2.65 13.48
N ALA A 83 12.84 -3.53 12.49
CA ALA A 83 14.01 -3.46 11.59
C ALA A 83 13.99 -2.21 10.70
N LEU A 84 12.82 -1.83 10.19
CA LEU A 84 12.65 -0.63 9.37
C LEU A 84 13.05 0.63 10.16
N VAL A 85 12.49 0.83 11.35
CA VAL A 85 12.78 2.01 12.18
C VAL A 85 14.24 2.05 12.64
N GLN A 86 14.88 0.90 12.88
CA GLN A 86 16.32 0.84 13.16
C GLN A 86 17.19 1.35 12.01
N THR A 87 16.70 1.27 10.77
CA THR A 87 17.43 1.75 9.58
C THR A 87 17.36 3.28 9.42
N PHE A 88 16.38 3.92 10.06
CA PHE A 88 16.20 5.38 10.05
C PHE A 88 16.81 6.08 11.28
N LYS A 89 17.58 5.36 12.10
CA LYS A 89 18.42 5.95 13.15
C LYS A 89 19.75 6.41 12.56
#